data_AF-A0A418R412-F1
#
_entry.id   AF-A0A418R412-F1
#
_cell.length_a   1.000
_cell.length_b   1.000
_cell.length_c   1.000
_cell.angle_alpha   90.00
_cell.angle_beta   90.00
_cell.angle_gamma   90.00
#
_symmetry.space_group_name_H-M   'P 1'
#
loop_
_entity.id
_entity.type
_entity.pdbx_description
1 polymer ?
#
loop_
_entity_poly.entity_id
_entity_poly.type
_entity_poly.pdbx_seq_one_letter_code
_entity_poly.pdbx_strand_id
1 'polypeptide(L)'
;MEPTTPRFAFGPRNYRLMFIGLAVLAAGFITMTLDPTQYGEGFLGITLGPILLAIGFGIEFWAIMARSGTTAPVARDAATVNTVPSQPVPPLSPSPTFAAPTYKR
;
A
#
# COMPACT_ATOMS: atom_id res chain seq x y z
N MET A 1 -3.45 12.83 25.36
CA MET A 1 -2.50 12.41 24.32
C MET A 1 -3.27 11.48 23.40
N GLU A 2 -3.66 11.95 22.23
CA GLU A 2 -4.33 11.09 21.25
C GLU A 2 -3.35 9.99 20.78
N PRO A 3 -3.76 8.72 20.73
CA PRO A 3 -2.93 7.66 20.18
C PRO A 3 -2.88 7.83 18.65
N THR A 4 -1.82 8.45 18.15
CA THR A 4 -1.52 8.51 16.72
C THR A 4 -1.03 7.14 16.25
N THR A 5 -1.95 6.21 15.99
CA THR A 5 -1.60 4.90 15.43
C THR A 5 -0.90 5.12 14.08
N PRO A 6 0.39 4.72 13.93
CA PRO A 6 1.14 4.97 12.72
C PRO A 6 0.54 4.14 11.58
N ARG A 7 -0.01 4.83 10.57
CA ARG A 7 -0.50 4.20 9.34
C ARG A 7 0.66 4.11 8.35
N PHE A 8 1.13 2.90 8.06
CA PHE A 8 2.11 2.70 6.99
C PHE A 8 1.45 2.89 5.62
N ALA A 9 2.17 3.51 4.67
CA ALA A 9 1.65 3.75 3.32
C ALA A 9 1.39 2.45 2.54
N PHE A 10 2.11 1.38 2.88
CA PHE A 10 2.04 0.07 2.24
C PHE A 10 2.08 -1.08 3.25
N GLY A 11 1.56 -2.25 2.83
CA GLY A 11 1.63 -3.46 3.63
C GLY A 11 3.07 -4.02 3.74
N PRO A 12 3.35 -4.87 4.76
CA PRO A 12 4.70 -5.41 5.00
C PRO A 12 5.26 -6.22 3.84
N ARG A 13 4.39 -6.87 3.04
CA ARG A 13 4.79 -7.59 1.83
C ARG A 13 5.32 -6.65 0.76
N ASN A 14 4.76 -5.45 0.65
CA ASN A 14 5.18 -4.47 -0.35
C ASN A 14 6.54 -3.87 -0.03
N TYR A 15 6.80 -3.63 1.25
CA TYR A 15 8.11 -3.20 1.72
C TYR A 15 9.23 -4.19 1.36
N ARG A 16 8.96 -5.49 1.36
CA ARG A 16 9.93 -6.50 0.91
C ARG A 16 10.21 -6.40 -0.59
N LEU A 17 9.18 -6.12 -1.41
CA LEU A 17 9.35 -5.93 -2.86
C LEU A 17 10.17 -4.68 -3.18
N MET A 18 9.93 -3.56 -2.48
CA MET A 18 10.81 -2.38 -2.54
C MET A 18 12.26 -2.72 -2.17
N PHE A 19 12.48 -3.47 -1.08
CA PHE A 19 13.84 -3.81 -0.70
C PHE A 19 14.56 -4.63 -1.78
N ILE A 20 13.84 -5.54 -2.45
CA ILE A 20 14.35 -6.31 -3.58
C ILE A 20 14.65 -5.39 -4.78
N GLY A 21 13.74 -4.47 -5.12
CA GLY A 21 13.96 -3.50 -6.20
C GLY A 21 15.21 -2.66 -5.98
N LEU A 22 15.39 -2.15 -4.76
CA LEU A 22 16.58 -1.41 -4.35
C LEU A 22 17.86 -2.25 -4.43
N ALA A 23 17.82 -3.52 -4.04
CA ALA A 23 18.96 -4.42 -4.17
C ALA A 23 19.35 -4.65 -5.64
N VAL A 24 18.38 -4.76 -6.54
CA VAL A 24 18.61 -4.90 -7.99
C VAL A 24 19.19 -3.61 -8.57
N LEU A 25 18.70 -2.43 -8.18
CA LEU A 25 19.27 -1.15 -8.58
C LEU A 25 20.73 -1.02 -8.14
N ALA A 26 21.01 -1.34 -6.87
CA ALA A 26 22.36 -1.35 -6.34
C ALA A 26 23.27 -2.31 -7.12
N ALA A 27 22.79 -3.52 -7.43
CA ALA A 27 23.52 -4.46 -8.26
C ALA A 27 23.82 -3.92 -9.68
N GLY A 28 22.89 -3.18 -10.29
CA GLY A 28 23.10 -2.52 -11.58
C GLY A 28 24.23 -1.48 -11.55
N PHE A 29 24.23 -0.61 -10.53
CA PHE A 29 25.30 0.38 -10.34
C PHE A 29 26.65 -0.26 -10.01
N ILE A 30 26.65 -1.32 -9.19
CA ILE A 30 27.86 -2.09 -8.86
C ILE A 30 28.41 -2.76 -10.14
N THR A 31 27.54 -3.31 -10.99
CA THR A 31 27.95 -3.96 -12.24
C THR A 31 28.64 -2.98 -13.19
N MET A 32 28.15 -1.72 -13.27
CA MET A 32 28.83 -0.67 -14.04
C MET A 32 30.21 -0.31 -13.47
N THR A 33 30.34 -0.29 -12.14
CA THR A 33 31.61 0.08 -11.49
C THR A 33 32.65 -1.04 -11.48
N LEU A 34 32.23 -2.30 -11.61
CA LEU A 34 33.12 -3.45 -11.71
C LEU A 34 33.60 -3.73 -13.15
N ASP A 35 33.10 -3.00 -14.15
CA ASP A 35 33.48 -3.22 -15.55
C ASP A 35 35.00 -2.95 -15.72
N PRO A 36 35.80 -3.94 -16.15
CA PRO A 36 37.26 -3.82 -16.25
C PRO A 36 37.73 -2.95 -17.43
N THR A 37 36.82 -2.54 -18.31
CA THR A 37 37.13 -1.69 -19.46
C THR A 37 37.34 -0.24 -19.01
N GLN A 38 38.31 0.43 -19.63
CA GLN A 38 38.55 1.87 -19.40
C GLN A 38 37.27 2.62 -19.81
N TYR A 39 36.72 3.42 -18.90
CA TYR A 39 35.44 4.16 -19.05
C TYR A 39 34.14 3.34 -18.97
N GLY A 40 34.19 2.04 -18.65
CA GLY A 40 32.97 1.24 -18.51
C GLY A 40 32.21 1.02 -19.82
N GLU A 41 32.91 1.11 -20.96
CA GLU A 41 32.37 0.83 -22.30
C GLU A 41 32.18 -0.67 -22.57
N GLY A 42 32.51 -1.51 -21.61
CA GLY A 42 32.30 -2.93 -21.67
C GLY A 42 30.82 -3.28 -21.73
N PHE A 43 30.56 -4.51 -22.15
CA PHE A 43 29.21 -5.04 -22.25
C PHE A 43 28.46 -4.98 -20.90
N LEU A 44 29.19 -5.13 -19.80
CA LEU A 44 28.63 -5.08 -18.44
C LEU A 44 28.16 -3.67 -18.08
N GLY A 45 28.93 -2.64 -18.43
CA GLY A 45 28.60 -1.25 -18.18
C GLY A 45 27.50 -0.71 -19.09
N ILE A 46 27.61 -0.88 -20.41
CA ILE A 46 26.69 -0.25 -21.39
C ILE A 46 25.42 -1.06 -21.63
N THR A 47 25.48 -2.39 -21.55
CA THR A 47 24.31 -3.24 -21.85
C THR A 47 23.69 -3.79 -20.58
N LEU A 48 24.48 -4.48 -19.75
CA LEU A 48 23.94 -5.18 -18.59
C LEU A 48 23.50 -4.20 -17.49
N GLY A 49 24.30 -3.18 -17.19
CA GLY A 49 24.00 -2.14 -16.21
C GLY A 49 22.63 -1.48 -16.44
N PRO A 50 22.37 -0.87 -17.61
CA PRO A 50 21.08 -0.22 -17.88
C PRO A 50 19.90 -1.19 -17.86
N ILE A 51 20.10 -2.45 -18.28
CA ILE A 51 19.06 -3.49 -18.20
C ILE A 51 18.70 -3.79 -16.75
N LEU A 52 19.70 -3.97 -15.87
CA LEU A 52 19.46 -4.18 -14.44
C LEU A 52 18.75 -2.97 -13.82
N LEU A 53 19.16 -1.75 -14.17
CA LEU A 53 18.50 -0.54 -13.69
C LEU A 53 17.04 -0.47 -14.17
N ALA A 54 16.76 -0.76 -15.44
CA ALA A 54 15.41 -0.76 -15.99
C ALA A 54 14.51 -1.79 -15.29
N ILE A 55 15.02 -3.01 -15.03
CA ILE A 55 14.29 -4.05 -14.29
C ILE A 55 14.08 -3.60 -12.84
N GLY A 56 15.10 -3.07 -12.18
CA GLY A 56 15.02 -2.57 -10.80
C GLY A 56 13.97 -1.48 -10.64
N PHE A 57 13.97 -0.48 -11.53
CA PHE A 57 12.93 0.55 -11.57
C PHE A 57 11.55 -0.06 -11.85
N GLY A 58 11.43 -1.02 -12.77
CA GLY A 58 10.18 -1.71 -13.04
C GLY A 58 9.60 -2.42 -11.80
N ILE A 59 10.46 -3.07 -11.01
CA ILE A 59 10.09 -3.72 -9.75
C ILE A 59 9.63 -2.68 -8.72
N GLU A 60 10.35 -1.56 -8.59
CA GLU A 60 9.96 -0.45 -7.70
C GLU A 60 8.60 0.15 -8.06
N PHE A 61 8.39 0.46 -9.34
CA PHE A 61 7.10 0.94 -9.84
C PHE A 61 5.98 -0.06 -9.55
N TRP A 62 6.24 -1.36 -9.79
CA TRP A 62 5.25 -2.39 -9.50
C TRP A 62 5.00 -2.55 -8.00
N ALA A 63 6.01 -2.47 -7.15
CA ALA A 63 5.84 -2.50 -5.70
C ALA A 63 4.98 -1.32 -5.23
N ILE A 64 5.29 -0.09 -5.64
CA ILE A 64 4.51 1.09 -5.24
C ILE A 64 3.05 0.97 -5.72
N MET A 65 2.83 0.48 -6.95
CA MET A 65 1.50 0.31 -7.53
C MET A 65 0.74 -0.90 -6.96
N ALA A 66 1.45 -1.94 -6.52
CA ALA A 66 0.88 -3.16 -5.93
C ALA A 66 0.36 -2.87 -4.51
N ARG A 67 -0.75 -2.14 -4.44
CA ARG A 67 -1.60 -2.12 -3.27
C ARG A 67 -2.20 -3.50 -3.10
N SER A 68 -1.65 -4.29 -2.17
CA SER A 68 -2.33 -5.49 -1.70
C SER A 68 -3.69 -5.05 -1.18
N GLY A 69 -4.76 -5.50 -1.84
CA GLY A 69 -6.13 -5.43 -1.34
C GLY A 69 -6.29 -6.29 -0.10
N THR A 70 -5.57 -5.95 0.96
CA THR A 70 -5.92 -6.38 2.30
C THR A 70 -7.14 -5.55 2.63
N THR A 71 -8.31 -6.16 2.47
CA THR A 71 -9.57 -5.74 3.08
C THR A 71 -9.20 -5.08 4.40
N ALA A 72 -9.41 -3.77 4.51
CA ALA A 72 -9.04 -3.01 5.68
C ALA A 72 -9.47 -3.86 6.89
N PRO A 73 -8.55 -4.28 7.78
CA PRO A 73 -8.97 -4.98 8.97
C PRO A 73 -9.99 -4.02 9.59
N VAL A 74 -11.26 -4.45 9.64
CA VAL A 74 -12.34 -3.71 10.30
C VAL A 74 -11.70 -3.21 11.58
N ALA A 75 -11.52 -1.90 11.69
CA ALA A 75 -10.70 -1.30 12.72
C ALA A 75 -11.36 -1.66 14.06
N ARG A 76 -10.93 -2.78 14.65
CA ARG A 76 -11.10 -3.07 16.06
C ARG A 76 -10.02 -2.27 16.77
N ASP A 77 -10.02 -0.96 16.55
CA ASP A 77 -9.28 -0.07 17.41
C ASP A 77 -9.81 -0.33 18.81
N ALA A 78 -8.91 -0.56 19.77
CA ALA A 78 -9.27 -0.73 21.17
C ALA A 78 -10.07 0.48 21.71
N ALA A 79 -10.03 1.63 21.01
CA ALA A 79 -10.89 2.78 21.26
C ALA A 79 -12.37 2.54 20.86
N THR A 80 -12.65 1.77 19.80
CA THR A 80 -14.01 1.39 19.42
C THR A 80 -14.53 0.24 20.29
N VAL A 81 -13.66 -0.65 20.78
CA VAL A 81 -14.06 -1.73 21.71
C VAL A 81 -14.43 -1.18 23.09
N ASN A 82 -13.75 -0.12 23.56
CA ASN A 82 -14.00 0.49 24.87
C ASN A 82 -15.01 1.65 24.86
N THR A 83 -15.60 2.01 23.71
CA THR A 83 -16.70 3.00 23.62
C THR A 83 -18.06 2.37 23.29
N VAL A 84 -18.16 1.04 23.33
CA VAL A 84 -19.44 0.32 23.52
C VAL A 84 -19.74 -0.02 24.99
N PRO A 85 -19.57 0.88 25.97
CA PRO A 85 -20.42 0.88 27.13
C PRO A 85 -21.48 1.96 26.93
N SER A 86 -22.74 1.57 27.01
CA SER A 86 -23.89 2.46 27.18
C SER A 86 -24.17 3.47 26.04
N GLN A 87 -24.46 2.99 24.84
CA GLN A 87 -25.46 3.71 24.04
C GLN A 87 -26.83 3.25 24.57
N PRO A 88 -27.64 4.12 25.21
CA PRO A 88 -29.02 3.77 25.55
C PRO A 88 -29.69 3.40 24.23
N VAL A 89 -30.25 2.20 24.18
CA VAL A 89 -31.08 1.78 23.05
C VAL A 89 -32.13 2.86 22.87
N PRO A 90 -32.17 3.61 21.75
CA PRO A 90 -33.23 4.56 21.51
C PRO A 90 -34.55 3.77 21.61
N PRO A 91 -35.60 4.31 22.27
CA PRO A 91 -36.88 3.62 22.31
C PRO A 91 -37.29 3.34 20.87
N LEU A 92 -37.65 2.07 20.61
CA LEU A 92 -38.16 1.62 19.32
C LEU A 92 -39.28 2.59 18.89
N SER A 93 -39.00 3.47 17.95
CA SER A 93 -40.02 4.27 17.28
C SER A 93 -41.04 3.27 16.72
N PRO A 94 -42.33 3.36 17.04
CA PRO A 94 -43.32 2.46 16.45
C PRO A 94 -43.24 2.59 14.93
N SER A 95 -43.20 1.45 14.27
CA SER A 95 -43.09 1.31 12.82
C SER A 95 -43.95 2.36 12.10
N PRO A 96 -43.41 3.15 11.16
CA PRO A 96 -44.23 4.07 10.40
C PRO A 96 -45.25 3.24 9.62
N THR A 97 -46.52 3.33 10.01
CA THR A 97 -47.63 2.91 9.16
C THR A 97 -47.52 3.68 7.86
N PHE A 98 -47.19 2.96 6.77
CA PHE A 98 -47.22 3.50 5.42
C PHE A 98 -48.66 3.98 5.13
N ALA A 99 -48.89 5.29 5.29
CA ALA A 99 -50.08 5.92 4.77
C ALA A 99 -49.91 6.07 3.24
N ALA A 100 -50.73 5.34 2.48
CA ALA A 100 -50.74 5.45 1.02
C ALA A 100 -51.09 6.89 0.59
N PRO A 101 -50.39 7.48 -0.39
CA PRO A 101 -50.67 8.85 -0.82
C PRO A 101 -52.03 8.92 -1.52
N THR A 102 -52.98 9.65 -0.91
CA THR A 102 -54.26 10.00 -1.54
C THR A 102 -54.00 10.99 -2.69
N TYR A 103 -54.12 10.52 -3.92
CA TYR A 103 -54.02 11.36 -5.12
C TYR A 103 -55.36 12.09 -5.34
N LYS A 104 -55.38 13.42 -5.28
CA LYS A 104 -56.52 14.21 -5.71
C LYS A 104 -56.53 14.25 -7.25
N ARG A 105 -57.56 13.66 -7.86
CA ARG A 105 -57.91 13.89 -9.27
C ARG A 105 -58.68 15.19 -9.41
#